data_AF-A0A7K4GT88-F1
#
_entry.id   AF-A0A7K4GT88-F1
#
_cell.length_a   1.000
_cell.length_b   1.000
_cell.length_c   1.000
_cell.angle_alpha   90.00
_cell.angle_beta   90.00
_cell.angle_gamma   90.00
#
_symmetry.space_group_name_H-M   'P 1'
#
loop_
_entity.id
_entity.type
_entity.pdbx_description
1 polymer ?
#
loop_
_entity_poly.entity_id
_entity_poly.type
_entity_poly.pdbx_seq_one_letter_code
_entity_poly.pdbx_strand_id
1 'polypeptide(L)'
;MSSEESGKHYVPFVGLLEDYVGRSPWDYYSWGHIAFGIAAFAIFSLIINLWELFVGPATISWYFILIFVLVVGVGWEVIENTIIWKLGLKYENRKDSFINALFDIIFVVGGGAATWLMKWIIMDVMGELGRWFYISALIFFLIILIAYFLGFYITNETTKKARKELGKVIS
;
A
#
# COMPACT_ATOMS: atom_id res chain seq x y z
N MET A 1 6.28 8.67 44.56
CA MET A 1 6.25 9.40 43.28
C MET A 1 4.88 9.17 42.68
N SER A 2 4.11 10.25 42.52
CA SER A 2 2.70 10.22 42.12
C SER A 2 2.53 9.73 40.69
N SER A 3 1.47 8.94 40.52
CA SER A 3 1.04 8.22 39.33
C SER A 3 0.30 9.12 38.31
N GLU A 4 0.83 10.29 37.98
CA GLU A 4 0.13 11.31 37.18
C GLU A 4 0.97 11.93 36.05
N GLU A 5 1.81 11.13 35.39
CA GLU A 5 2.28 11.45 34.05
C GLU A 5 1.98 10.27 33.12
N SER A 6 0.70 9.97 32.90
CA SER A 6 0.29 9.30 31.66
C SER A 6 0.39 10.31 30.52
N GLY A 7 1.61 10.75 30.24
CA GLY A 7 1.90 11.60 29.09
C GLY A 7 1.35 10.90 27.86
N LYS A 8 0.45 11.57 27.13
CA LYS A 8 -0.03 11.09 25.83
C LYS A 8 1.21 10.78 25.00
N HIS A 9 1.54 9.50 24.83
CA HIS A 9 2.65 9.10 23.98
C HIS A 9 2.35 9.62 22.58
N TYR A 10 3.09 10.66 22.17
CA TYR A 10 2.95 11.25 20.86
C TYR A 10 3.31 10.22 19.81
N VAL A 11 2.34 9.87 18.97
CA VAL A 11 2.58 9.04 17.78
C VAL A 11 2.70 10.00 16.60
N PRO A 12 3.87 10.10 15.95
CA PRO A 12 4.04 10.96 14.78
C PRO A 12 3.17 10.45 13.63
N PHE A 13 2.82 11.34 12.71
CA PHE A 13 2.11 10.95 11.49
C PHE A 13 2.95 9.97 10.63
N VAL A 14 4.27 10.21 10.54
CA VAL A 14 5.22 9.36 9.83
C VAL A 14 6.05 8.55 10.84
N GLY A 15 5.89 7.23 10.81
CA GLY A 15 6.60 6.26 11.65
C GLY A 15 7.94 5.87 11.04
N LEU A 16 8.93 6.78 11.09
CA LEU A 16 10.29 6.51 10.60
C LEU A 16 11.12 5.61 11.54
N LEU A 17 10.71 5.51 12.81
CA LEU A 17 11.33 4.64 13.81
C LEU A 17 10.53 3.35 13.96
N GLU A 18 11.23 2.26 14.28
CA GLU A 18 10.67 0.90 14.41
C GLU A 18 9.48 0.85 15.37
N ASP A 19 9.60 1.53 16.52
CA ASP A 19 8.56 1.61 17.55
C ASP A 19 7.23 2.24 17.08
N TYR A 20 7.24 2.95 15.95
CA TYR A 20 6.06 3.62 15.38
C TYR A 20 5.49 2.88 14.16
N VAL A 21 6.16 1.85 13.65
CA VAL A 21 5.66 1.05 12.54
C VAL A 21 4.44 0.24 13.02
N GLY A 22 3.36 0.21 12.24
CA GLY A 22 2.08 -0.34 12.68
C GLY A 22 1.32 0.53 13.69
N ARG A 23 1.85 1.70 14.07
CA ARG A 23 1.16 2.66 14.97
C ARG A 23 0.84 3.96 14.27
N SER A 24 1.79 4.50 13.54
CA SER A 24 1.67 5.74 12.77
C SER A 24 0.76 5.56 11.56
N PRO A 25 0.01 6.61 11.16
CA PRO A 25 -0.74 6.64 9.91
C PRO A 25 0.09 6.26 8.68
N TRP A 26 1.33 6.74 8.59
CA TRP A 26 2.24 6.44 7.48
C TRP A 26 3.49 5.74 8.00
N ASP A 27 3.84 4.61 7.44
CA ASP A 27 5.13 3.95 7.63
C ASP A 27 5.66 3.39 6.29
N TYR A 28 6.72 2.59 6.32
CA TYR A 28 7.27 2.07 5.06
C TYR A 28 6.39 0.99 4.42
N TYR A 29 5.48 0.33 5.15
CA TYR A 29 4.49 -0.60 4.60
C TYR A 29 3.38 0.12 3.84
N SER A 30 3.13 1.40 4.14
CA SER A 30 2.18 2.24 3.40
C SER A 30 2.46 2.25 1.89
N TRP A 31 3.74 2.19 1.47
CA TRP A 31 4.09 2.04 0.04
C TRP A 31 3.60 0.71 -0.55
N GLY A 32 3.69 -0.37 0.23
CA GLY A 32 3.15 -1.68 -0.12
C GLY A 32 1.63 -1.64 -0.29
N HIS A 33 0.91 -0.91 0.58
CA HIS A 33 -0.54 -0.71 0.47
C HIS A 33 -0.93 0.08 -0.80
N ILE A 34 -0.19 1.13 -1.15
CA ILE A 34 -0.40 1.83 -2.43
C ILE A 34 -0.16 0.88 -3.61
N ALA A 35 0.94 0.12 -3.60
CA ALA A 35 1.25 -0.85 -4.65
C ALA A 35 0.16 -1.93 -4.76
N PHE A 36 -0.37 -2.39 -3.64
CA PHE A 36 -1.46 -3.35 -3.60
C PHE A 36 -2.74 -2.78 -4.22
N GLY A 37 -3.07 -1.53 -3.92
CA GLY A 37 -4.17 -0.81 -4.57
C GLY A 37 -4.06 -0.74 -6.09
N ILE A 38 -2.86 -0.39 -6.59
CA ILE A 38 -2.56 -0.35 -8.03
C ILE A 38 -2.75 -1.74 -8.65
N ALA A 39 -2.16 -2.77 -8.04
CA ALA A 39 -2.24 -4.14 -8.53
C ALA A 39 -3.68 -4.67 -8.52
N ALA A 40 -4.42 -4.46 -7.43
CA ALA A 40 -5.82 -4.86 -7.33
C ALA A 40 -6.66 -4.22 -8.44
N PHE A 41 -6.53 -2.90 -8.64
CA PHE A 41 -7.24 -2.20 -9.70
C PHE A 41 -6.89 -2.76 -11.09
N ALA A 42 -5.60 -2.95 -11.38
CA ALA A 42 -5.14 -3.48 -12.66
C ALA A 42 -5.64 -4.91 -12.92
N ILE A 43 -5.66 -5.78 -11.91
CA ILE A 43 -6.14 -7.16 -12.03
C ILE A 43 -7.65 -7.20 -12.26
N PHE A 44 -8.44 -6.47 -11.46
CA PHE A 44 -9.90 -6.47 -11.62
C PHE A 44 -10.34 -5.81 -12.94
N SER A 45 -9.66 -4.75 -13.37
CA SER A 45 -9.91 -4.16 -14.70
C SER A 45 -9.57 -5.15 -15.82
N LEU A 46 -8.49 -5.92 -15.70
CA LEU A 46 -8.13 -6.94 -16.67
C LEU A 46 -9.19 -8.05 -16.75
N ILE A 47 -9.69 -8.52 -15.61
CA ILE A 47 -10.75 -9.54 -15.57
C ILE A 47 -12.00 -9.05 -16.30
N ILE A 48 -12.42 -7.80 -16.07
CA ILE A 48 -13.58 -7.21 -16.75
C ILE A 48 -13.30 -7.11 -18.26
N ASN A 49 -12.15 -6.58 -18.67
CA ASN A 49 -11.82 -6.46 -20.09
C ASN A 49 -11.72 -7.81 -20.80
N LEU A 50 -11.20 -8.85 -20.13
CA LEU A 50 -11.16 -10.21 -20.69
C LEU A 50 -12.57 -10.78 -20.84
N TRP A 51 -13.45 -10.56 -19.85
CA TRP A 51 -14.86 -10.91 -19.98
C TRP A 51 -15.50 -10.24 -21.19
N GLU A 52 -15.28 -8.93 -21.36
CA GLU A 52 -15.78 -8.17 -22.51
C GLU A 52 -15.32 -8.72 -23.85
N LEU A 53 -14.06 -9.15 -23.92
CA LEU A 53 -13.47 -9.73 -25.11
C LEU A 53 -14.08 -11.08 -25.48
N PHE A 54 -14.36 -11.95 -24.50
CA PHE A 54 -14.78 -13.33 -24.75
C PHE A 54 -16.31 -13.53 -24.74
N VAL A 55 -17.04 -12.75 -23.94
CA VAL A 55 -18.49 -12.92 -23.74
C VAL A 55 -19.29 -11.82 -24.42
N GLY A 56 -18.69 -10.64 -24.62
CA GLY A 56 -19.36 -9.45 -25.12
C GLY A 56 -19.45 -8.35 -24.06
N PRO A 57 -19.93 -7.15 -24.42
CA PRO A 57 -19.82 -5.95 -23.60
C PRO A 57 -20.44 -6.16 -22.21
N ALA A 58 -19.63 -5.94 -21.19
CA ALA A 58 -20.06 -6.00 -19.81
C ALA A 58 -20.77 -4.70 -19.45
N THR A 59 -21.85 -4.79 -18.68
CA THR A 59 -22.52 -3.60 -18.13
C THR A 59 -21.82 -3.06 -16.88
N ILE A 60 -20.65 -3.60 -16.52
CA ILE A 60 -19.95 -3.26 -15.28
C ILE A 60 -19.16 -1.97 -15.49
N SER A 61 -19.63 -0.91 -14.85
CA SER A 61 -18.91 0.36 -14.83
C SER A 61 -17.57 0.24 -14.11
N TRP A 62 -16.56 0.96 -14.61
CA TRP A 62 -15.22 0.99 -14.02
C TRP A 62 -15.20 1.52 -12.58
N TYR A 63 -16.22 2.28 -12.15
CA TYR A 63 -16.38 2.69 -10.75
C TYR A 63 -16.55 1.49 -9.80
N PHE A 64 -17.13 0.37 -10.26
CA PHE A 64 -17.24 -0.84 -9.44
C PHE A 64 -15.87 -1.45 -9.12
N ILE A 65 -14.86 -1.23 -9.96
CA ILE A 65 -13.50 -1.67 -9.69
C ILE A 65 -12.95 -0.98 -8.44
N LEU A 66 -13.22 0.32 -8.25
CA LEU A 66 -12.83 1.02 -7.02
C LEU A 66 -13.55 0.48 -5.79
N ILE A 67 -14.82 0.07 -5.92
CA ILE A 67 -15.54 -0.60 -4.84
C ILE A 67 -14.88 -1.95 -4.52
N PHE A 68 -14.50 -2.73 -5.52
CA PHE A 68 -13.77 -3.98 -5.30
C PHE A 68 -12.41 -3.75 -4.63
N VAL A 69 -11.67 -2.71 -5.03
CA VAL A 69 -10.40 -2.33 -4.37
C VAL A 69 -10.64 -1.97 -2.90
N LEU A 70 -11.69 -1.23 -2.58
CA LEU A 70 -12.05 -0.94 -1.18
C LEU A 70 -12.36 -2.22 -0.40
N VAL A 71 -13.18 -3.12 -0.95
CA VAL A 71 -13.52 -4.40 -0.31
C VAL A 71 -12.26 -5.24 -0.06
N VAL A 72 -11.34 -5.25 -1.04
CA VAL A 72 -10.06 -5.97 -0.93
C VAL A 72 -9.14 -5.33 0.11
N GLY A 73 -9.06 -3.99 0.17
CA GLY A 73 -8.29 -3.29 1.19
C GLY A 73 -8.81 -3.57 2.60
N VAL A 74 -10.12 -3.47 2.82
CA VAL A 74 -10.75 -3.81 4.10
C VAL A 74 -10.54 -5.29 4.44
N GLY A 75 -10.75 -6.18 3.47
CA GLY A 75 -10.57 -7.62 3.65
C GLY A 75 -9.13 -7.98 4.01
N TRP A 76 -8.16 -7.33 3.37
CA TRP A 76 -6.74 -7.52 3.66
C TRP A 76 -6.39 -7.09 5.08
N GLU A 77 -6.83 -5.91 5.51
CA GLU A 77 -6.60 -5.45 6.89
C GLU A 77 -7.18 -6.40 7.93
N VAL A 78 -8.38 -6.92 7.67
CA VAL A 78 -9.01 -7.91 8.56
C VAL A 78 -8.17 -9.18 8.59
N ILE A 79 -7.76 -9.72 7.44
CA ILE A 79 -6.94 -10.93 7.36
C ILE A 79 -5.60 -10.72 8.07
N GLU A 80 -4.94 -9.59 7.84
CA GLU A 80 -3.65 -9.26 8.41
C GLU A 80 -3.72 -9.15 9.94
N ASN A 81 -4.65 -8.34 10.45
CA ASN A 81 -4.79 -8.07 11.87
C ASN A 81 -5.56 -9.16 12.66
N THR A 82 -5.96 -10.26 11.99
CA THR A 82 -6.57 -11.43 12.64
C THR A 82 -5.83 -12.74 12.37
N ILE A 83 -5.74 -13.17 11.10
CA ILE A 83 -5.19 -14.46 10.72
C ILE A 83 -3.66 -14.41 10.75
N ILE A 84 -3.06 -13.45 10.04
CA ILE A 84 -1.59 -13.35 9.93
C ILE A 84 -0.97 -13.07 11.30
N TRP A 85 -1.58 -12.18 12.08
CA TRP A 85 -1.17 -11.92 13.46
C TRP A 85 -1.25 -13.18 14.35
N LYS A 86 -2.37 -13.94 14.31
CA LYS A 86 -2.49 -15.19 15.10
C LYS A 86 -1.49 -16.26 14.69
N LEU A 87 -1.07 -16.28 13.42
CA LEU A 87 -0.05 -17.20 12.93
C LEU A 87 1.38 -16.76 13.30
N GLY A 88 1.57 -15.59 13.90
CA GLY A 88 2.89 -15.05 14.21
C GLY A 88 3.73 -14.69 12.98
N LEU A 89 3.08 -14.59 11.81
CA LEU A 89 3.73 -14.27 10.53
C LEU A 89 3.82 -12.77 10.28
N LYS A 90 3.16 -11.96 11.12
CA LYS A 90 3.22 -10.51 11.05
C LYS A 90 4.59 -10.03 11.52
N TYR A 91 5.14 -9.04 10.82
CA TYR A 91 6.44 -8.47 11.16
C TYR A 91 6.45 -7.98 12.62
N GLU A 92 7.50 -8.34 13.36
CA GLU A 92 7.63 -8.14 14.81
C GLU A 92 6.49 -8.69 15.68
N ASN A 93 5.62 -9.55 15.13
CA ASN A 93 4.45 -10.12 15.81
C ASN A 93 3.55 -9.08 16.49
N ARG A 94 3.46 -7.88 15.91
CA ARG A 94 2.64 -6.78 16.41
C ARG A 94 1.28 -6.72 15.72
N LYS A 95 0.31 -6.10 16.39
CA LYS A 95 -0.98 -5.77 15.80
C LYS A 95 -1.00 -4.28 15.48
N ASP A 96 -1.64 -3.89 14.38
CA ASP A 96 -1.72 -2.48 14.02
C ASP A 96 -2.66 -1.72 14.94
N SER A 97 -2.37 -0.44 15.11
CA SER A 97 -3.32 0.51 15.67
C SER A 97 -4.50 0.68 14.71
N PHE A 98 -5.66 1.03 15.25
CA PHE A 98 -6.84 1.33 14.42
C PHE A 98 -6.55 2.44 13.39
N ILE A 99 -5.73 3.43 13.77
CA ILE A 99 -5.37 4.54 12.89
C ILE A 99 -4.48 4.05 11.74
N ASN A 100 -3.50 3.20 12.03
CA ASN A 100 -2.61 2.65 10.99
C ASN A 100 -3.42 1.79 9.99
N ALA A 101 -4.21 0.82 10.47
CA ALA A 101 -5.08 0.00 9.62
C ALA A 101 -6.07 0.83 8.76
N LEU A 102 -6.62 1.91 9.34
CA LEU A 102 -7.48 2.83 8.58
C LEU A 102 -6.71 3.51 7.43
N PHE A 103 -5.49 3.97 7.70
CA PHE A 103 -4.66 4.61 6.68
C PHE A 103 -4.17 3.61 5.63
N ASP A 104 -3.90 2.37 6.00
CA ASP A 104 -3.54 1.33 5.04
C ASP A 104 -4.68 1.05 4.04
N ILE A 105 -5.93 1.01 4.50
CA ILE A 105 -7.11 0.98 3.61
C ILE A 105 -7.15 2.22 2.71
N ILE A 106 -6.92 3.42 3.27
CA ILE A 106 -6.88 4.67 2.49
C ILE A 106 -5.79 4.62 1.42
N PHE A 107 -4.62 4.04 1.71
CA PHE A 107 -3.53 3.90 0.74
C PHE A 107 -3.83 2.87 -0.34
N VAL A 108 -4.46 1.74 0.00
CA VAL A 108 -4.96 0.77 -1.00
C VAL A 108 -5.96 1.44 -1.93
N VAL A 109 -6.97 2.13 -1.38
CA VAL A 109 -7.98 2.83 -2.19
C VAL A 109 -7.34 3.97 -2.99
N GLY A 110 -6.39 4.71 -2.41
CA GLY A 110 -5.67 5.80 -3.07
C GLY A 110 -4.85 5.31 -4.28
N GLY A 111 -4.15 4.18 -4.14
CA GLY A 111 -3.43 3.55 -5.25
C GLY A 111 -4.37 3.10 -6.37
N GLY A 112 -5.52 2.52 -6.01
CA GLY A 112 -6.58 2.18 -6.97
C GLY A 112 -7.17 3.40 -7.68
N ALA A 113 -7.48 4.47 -6.94
CA ALA A 113 -8.03 5.72 -7.46
C ALA A 113 -7.04 6.44 -8.40
N ALA A 114 -5.74 6.46 -8.08
CA ALA A 114 -4.71 6.99 -8.96
C ALA A 114 -4.64 6.19 -10.28
N THR A 115 -4.75 4.86 -10.20
CA THR A 115 -4.77 3.99 -11.38
C THR A 115 -6.03 4.19 -12.22
N TRP A 116 -7.19 4.38 -11.58
CA TRP A 116 -8.43 4.74 -12.25
C TRP A 116 -8.34 6.08 -12.98
N LEU A 117 -7.75 7.10 -12.35
CA LEU A 117 -7.53 8.40 -12.98
C LEU A 117 -6.60 8.28 -14.20
N MET A 118 -5.52 7.51 -14.07
CA MET A 118 -4.62 7.22 -15.17
C MET A 118 -5.33 6.51 -16.33
N LYS A 119 -6.24 5.56 -16.03
CA LYS A 119 -7.11 4.95 -17.04
C LYS A 119 -7.92 6.00 -17.77
N TRP A 120 -8.61 6.86 -17.04
CA TRP A 120 -9.47 7.89 -17.63
C TRP A 120 -8.67 8.79 -18.59
N ILE A 121 -7.47 9.21 -18.19
CA ILE A 121 -6.57 10.00 -19.05
C ILE A 121 -6.15 9.20 -20.29
N ILE A 122 -5.60 7.99 -20.12
CA ILE A 122 -4.99 7.24 -21.23
C ILE A 122 -6.05 6.70 -22.21
N MET A 123 -7.15 6.17 -21.70
CA MET A 123 -8.17 5.50 -22.51
C MET A 123 -9.24 6.47 -23.01
N ASP A 124 -9.73 7.38 -22.16
CA ASP A 124 -10.91 8.19 -22.50
C ASP A 124 -10.51 9.56 -23.06
N VAL A 125 -9.41 10.16 -22.60
CA VAL A 125 -8.93 11.48 -23.09
C VAL A 125 -7.97 11.32 -24.27
N MET A 126 -7.02 10.38 -24.20
CA MET A 126 -5.98 10.24 -25.24
C MET A 126 -6.33 9.23 -26.35
N GLY A 127 -7.42 8.46 -26.21
CA GLY A 127 -8.01 7.60 -27.24
C GLY A 127 -7.10 6.44 -27.71
N GLU A 128 -6.18 6.72 -28.63
CA GLU A 128 -5.34 5.68 -29.28
C GLU A 128 -4.28 5.05 -28.37
N LEU A 129 -4.06 5.64 -27.19
CA LEU A 129 -3.11 5.12 -26.21
C LEU A 129 -3.73 4.10 -25.25
N GLY A 130 -5.01 3.75 -25.39
CA GLY A 130 -5.68 2.82 -24.46
C GLY A 130 -4.96 1.47 -24.27
N ARG A 131 -4.27 0.98 -25.30
CA ARG A 131 -3.43 -0.23 -25.24
C ARG A 131 -2.26 -0.15 -24.25
N TRP A 132 -1.81 1.07 -23.93
CA TRP A 132 -0.68 1.30 -23.02
C TRP A 132 -1.10 1.33 -21.56
N PHE A 133 -2.39 1.37 -21.25
CA PHE A 133 -2.87 1.48 -19.86
C PHE A 133 -2.24 0.44 -18.93
N TYR A 134 -2.26 -0.85 -19.29
CA TYR A 134 -1.69 -1.91 -18.46
C TYR A 134 -0.16 -1.83 -18.33
N ILE A 135 0.52 -1.34 -19.37
CA ILE A 135 1.97 -1.09 -19.32
C ILE A 135 2.26 0.08 -18.38
N SER A 136 1.50 1.17 -18.47
CA SER A 136 1.61 2.32 -17.57
C SER A 136 1.29 1.94 -16.12
N ALA A 137 0.27 1.11 -15.89
CA ALA A 137 -0.07 0.58 -14.56
C ALA A 137 1.04 -0.31 -14.00
N LEU A 138 1.65 -1.15 -14.82
CA LEU A 138 2.80 -1.96 -14.42
C LEU A 138 4.01 -1.09 -14.05
N ILE A 139 4.34 -0.08 -14.87
CA ILE A 139 5.43 0.86 -14.56
C ILE A 139 5.13 1.60 -13.25
N PHE A 140 3.90 2.09 -13.07
CA PHE A 140 3.50 2.78 -11.86
C PHE A 140 3.61 1.89 -10.62
N PHE A 141 3.14 0.64 -10.72
CA PHE A 141 3.30 -0.37 -9.68
C PHE A 141 4.78 -0.59 -9.32
N LEU A 142 5.66 -0.76 -10.32
CA LEU A 142 7.08 -0.98 -10.10
C LEU A 142 7.77 0.22 -9.44
N ILE A 143 7.41 1.44 -9.81
CA ILE A 143 7.94 2.67 -9.18
C ILE A 143 7.58 2.70 -7.68
N ILE A 144 6.32 2.43 -7.34
CA ILE A 144 5.88 2.40 -5.94
C ILE A 144 6.53 1.24 -5.18
N LEU A 145 6.72 0.09 -5.84
CA LEU A 145 7.40 -1.06 -5.24
C LEU A 145 8.88 -0.77 -4.96
N ILE A 146 9.56 0.00 -5.83
CA ILE A 146 10.91 0.50 -5.55
C ILE A 146 10.90 1.41 -4.32
N ALA A 147 9.93 2.31 -4.20
CA ALA A 147 9.79 3.18 -3.01
C ALA A 147 9.59 2.35 -1.72
N TYR A 148 8.79 1.29 -1.77
CA TYR A 148 8.64 0.33 -0.67
C TYR A 148 9.99 -0.30 -0.27
N PHE A 149 10.74 -0.85 -1.23
CA PHE A 149 12.02 -1.49 -0.94
C PHE A 149 13.08 -0.49 -0.45
N LEU A 150 13.09 0.74 -0.96
CA LEU A 150 13.95 1.81 -0.45
C LEU A 150 13.59 2.17 1.00
N GLY A 151 12.30 2.30 1.30
CA GLY A 151 11.81 2.54 2.65
C GLY A 151 12.25 1.42 3.61
N PHE A 152 12.00 0.17 3.23
CA PHE A 152 12.42 -1.01 3.99
C PHE A 152 13.94 -1.05 4.20
N TYR A 153 14.72 -0.80 3.15
CA TYR A 153 16.18 -0.77 3.25
C TYR A 153 16.68 0.32 4.20
N ILE A 154 16.03 1.49 4.23
CA ILE A 154 16.38 2.60 5.12
C ILE A 154 16.04 2.31 6.59
N THR A 155 14.93 1.63 6.85
CA THR A 155 14.42 1.41 8.22
C THR A 155 14.96 0.14 8.87
N ASN A 156 15.41 -0.85 8.10
CA ASN A 156 15.91 -2.13 8.61
C ASN A 156 17.16 -1.97 9.50
N GLU A 157 17.11 -2.56 10.71
CA GLU A 157 18.17 -2.53 11.73
C GLU A 157 19.51 -3.07 11.25
N THR A 158 19.51 -4.08 10.38
CA THR A 158 20.74 -4.61 9.77
C THR A 158 21.44 -3.54 8.94
N THR A 159 20.66 -2.77 8.19
CA THR A 159 21.17 -1.66 7.38
C THR A 159 21.60 -0.48 8.24
N LYS A 160 20.86 -0.17 9.32
CA LYS A 160 21.25 0.89 10.27
C LYS A 160 22.57 0.56 10.98
N LYS A 161 22.75 -0.69 11.44
CA LYS A 161 24.00 -1.16 12.04
C LYS A 161 25.16 -1.07 11.04
N ALA A 162 24.97 -1.57 9.81
CA ALA A 162 25.98 -1.48 8.75
C ALA A 162 26.40 -0.03 8.42
N ARG A 163 25.45 0.92 8.38
CA ARG A 163 25.78 2.36 8.16
C ARG A 163 26.54 2.96 9.33
N LYS A 164 26.16 2.62 10.57
CA LYS A 164 26.83 3.09 11.78
C LYS A 164 28.27 2.57 11.86
N GLU A 165 28.49 1.34 11.41
CA GLU A 165 29.84 0.75 11.30
C GLU A 165 30.66 1.41 10.20
N LEU A 166 30.11 1.60 8.99
CA LEU A 166 30.75 2.35 7.90
C LEU A 166 31.14 3.78 8.31
N GLY A 167 30.26 4.50 9.01
CA GLY A 167 30.54 5.85 9.48
C GLY A 167 31.67 5.93 10.52
N LYS A 168 31.89 4.87 11.30
CA LYS A 168 33.02 4.76 12.24
C LYS A 168 34.35 4.44 11.56
N VAL A 169 34.33 3.86 10.36
CA VAL A 169 35.54 3.53 9.59
C VAL A 169 36.04 4.76 8.81
N ILE A 170 35.16 5.73 8.54
CA ILE A 170 35.47 6.95 7.79
C ILE A 170 35.83 8.13 8.71
N SER A 171 35.59 8.01 10.03
CA SER A 171 36.01 8.98 11.06
C SER A 171 37.36 8.61 11.66
#